data_AF-A0A0R0GZZ6-F1
#
_entry.id   AF-A0A0R0GZZ6-F1
#
_cell.length_a   1.000
_cell.length_b   1.000
_cell.length_c   1.000
_cell.angle_alpha   90.00
_cell.angle_beta   90.00
_cell.angle_gamma   90.00
#
_symmetry.space_group_name_H-M   'P 1'
#
loop_
_entity.id
_entity.type
_entity.pdbx_description
1 polymer ?
#
loop_
_entity_poly.entity_id
_entity_poly.type
_entity_poly.pdbx_seq_one_letter_code
_entity_poly.pdbx_strand_id
1 'polypeptide(L)'
;MASSVLKSLMRFSSSRNTTTRSFCLVTSQISNHTAKWMQDTSKKSPMELINEVPPIKVESRIVACEGDTNSALGHPIEFICLDLPEPAVCKYCGLRYVQDHHH
;
A
#
# COMPACT_ATOMS: atom_id res chain seq x y z
N MET A 1 31.12 42.65 15.34
CA MET A 1 30.60 41.83 14.23
C MET A 1 30.34 40.42 14.75
N ALA A 2 29.15 39.90 14.48
CA ALA A 2 28.45 38.73 15.05
C ALA A 2 29.31 37.48 15.35
N SER A 3 29.26 36.95 16.58
CA SER A 3 28.31 35.99 17.17
C SER A 3 28.68 34.52 16.91
N SER A 4 29.20 33.90 17.97
CA SER A 4 29.35 32.46 18.17
C SER A 4 28.00 31.74 18.24
N VAL A 5 27.88 30.55 17.65
CA VAL A 5 26.81 29.59 18.01
C VAL A 5 27.46 28.25 18.34
N LEU A 6 27.45 27.96 19.63
CA LEU A 6 27.95 26.75 20.27
C LEU A 6 26.93 25.60 20.14
N LYS A 7 27.48 24.38 20.00
CA LYS A 7 27.09 23.13 20.66
C LYS A 7 25.60 22.74 20.65
N SER A 8 25.29 21.65 19.94
CA SER A 8 24.44 20.61 20.53
C SER A 8 24.90 19.22 20.08
N LEU A 9 25.41 18.46 21.05
CA LEU A 9 25.69 17.03 20.95
C LEU A 9 24.37 16.30 21.20
N MET A 10 23.90 15.51 20.23
CA MET A 10 22.91 14.46 20.50
C MET A 10 23.60 13.11 20.33
N ARG A 11 23.99 12.53 21.47
CA ARG A 11 24.30 11.10 21.60
C ARG A 11 23.01 10.32 21.38
N PHE A 12 22.96 9.49 20.34
CA PHE A 12 22.03 8.36 20.31
C PHE A 12 22.84 7.07 20.35
N SER A 13 23.04 6.58 21.57
CA SER A 13 23.42 5.20 21.83
C SER A 13 22.15 4.36 21.81
N SER A 14 22.03 3.42 20.88
CA SER A 14 21.33 2.13 21.04
C SER A 14 21.44 1.33 19.76
N SER A 15 22.40 0.41 19.76
CA SER A 15 22.50 -0.70 18.84
C SER A 15 21.15 -1.43 18.73
N ARG A 16 20.56 -1.44 17.53
CA ARG A 16 19.63 -2.49 17.08
C ARG A 16 20.05 -2.90 15.68
N ASN A 17 20.53 -4.14 15.58
CA ASN A 17 20.64 -4.83 14.31
C ASN A 17 19.23 -4.99 13.73
N THR A 18 18.88 -4.18 12.76
CA THR A 18 17.73 -4.43 11.89
C THR A 18 18.19 -4.04 10.50
N THR A 19 18.40 -5.03 9.65
CA THR A 19 18.60 -4.85 8.21
C THR A 19 17.29 -4.41 7.58
N THR A 20 16.76 -3.25 7.98
CA THR A 20 15.76 -2.54 7.22
C THR A 20 16.54 -1.79 6.15
N ARG A 21 16.54 -2.31 4.91
CA ARG A 21 16.95 -1.51 3.76
C ARG A 21 15.97 -0.34 3.69
N SER A 22 16.37 0.80 4.23
CA SER A 22 15.61 2.04 4.15
C SER A 22 15.57 2.46 2.67
N PHE A 23 14.50 2.06 1.98
CA PHE A 23 14.21 2.45 0.60
C PHE A 23 13.65 3.88 0.50
N CYS A 24 13.92 4.74 1.49
CA CYS A 24 13.34 6.08 1.58
C CYS A 24 13.64 6.94 0.32
N LEU A 25 14.81 6.73 -0.30
CA LEU A 25 15.23 7.37 -1.56
C LEU A 25 14.44 6.92 -2.80
N VAL A 26 13.78 5.77 -2.76
CA VAL A 26 13.09 5.19 -3.93
C VAL A 26 11.62 5.61 -3.98
N THR A 27 11.08 6.19 -2.90
CA THR A 27 9.66 6.62 -2.84
C THR A 27 9.29 7.58 -3.98
N SER A 28 10.13 8.58 -4.25
CA SER A 28 9.96 9.50 -5.39
C SER A 28 10.11 8.84 -6.76
N GLN A 29 10.83 7.70 -6.85
CA GLN A 29 10.98 6.95 -8.11
C GLN A 29 9.84 5.95 -8.33
N ILE A 30 9.11 5.58 -7.26
CA ILE A 30 7.95 4.68 -7.29
C ILE A 30 6.66 5.45 -7.57
N SER A 31 6.51 6.69 -7.07
CA SER A 31 5.32 7.52 -7.36
C SER A 31 5.10 7.74 -8.86
N ASN A 32 6.17 7.69 -9.65
CA ASN A 32 6.13 7.80 -11.11
C ASN A 32 6.10 6.43 -11.82
N HIS A 33 5.48 5.41 -11.24
CA HIS A 33 5.38 4.10 -11.89
C HIS A 33 4.57 4.18 -13.19
N THR A 34 3.35 4.74 -13.13
CA THR A 34 2.46 4.86 -14.29
C THR A 34 3.05 5.73 -15.39
N ALA A 35 3.71 6.83 -15.02
CA ALA A 35 4.33 7.77 -15.95
C ALA A 35 5.42 7.16 -16.83
N LYS A 36 5.97 5.98 -16.48
CA LYS A 36 6.97 5.27 -17.30
C LYS A 36 6.37 4.64 -18.56
N TRP A 37 5.08 4.31 -18.57
CA TRP A 37 4.46 3.52 -19.64
C TRP A 37 3.17 4.12 -20.18
N MET A 38 2.42 4.89 -19.40
CA MET A 38 1.18 5.55 -19.84
C MET A 38 1.51 6.95 -20.37
N GLN A 39 1.50 7.11 -21.69
CA GLN A 39 1.76 8.41 -22.34
C GLN A 39 0.50 9.30 -22.38
N ASP A 40 -0.68 8.68 -22.49
CA ASP A 40 -1.96 9.39 -22.49
C ASP A 40 -2.34 9.78 -21.05
N THR A 41 -2.22 11.07 -20.74
CA THR A 41 -2.61 11.65 -19.45
C THR A 41 -4.03 12.21 -19.44
N SER A 42 -4.81 12.03 -20.52
CA SER A 42 -6.20 12.48 -20.57
C SER A 42 -7.15 11.59 -19.77
N LYS A 43 -6.74 10.35 -19.50
CA LYS A 43 -7.47 9.36 -18.71
C LYS A 43 -6.79 9.13 -17.37
N LYS A 44 -7.60 8.77 -16.36
CA LYS A 44 -7.09 8.35 -15.05
C LYS A 44 -6.23 7.09 -15.20
N SER A 45 -5.15 7.03 -14.47
CA SER A 45 -4.29 5.86 -14.36
C SER A 45 -5.01 4.69 -13.70
N PRO A 46 -4.60 3.43 -13.96
CA PRO A 46 -5.17 2.28 -13.25
C PRO A 46 -5.04 2.38 -11.73
N MET A 47 -3.96 3.00 -11.24
CA MET A 47 -3.75 3.24 -9.80
C MET A 47 -4.76 4.23 -9.23
N GLU A 48 -5.13 5.27 -9.97
CA GLU A 48 -6.21 6.19 -9.57
C GLU A 48 -7.57 5.51 -9.61
N LEU A 49 -7.86 4.76 -10.69
CA LEU A 49 -9.14 4.04 -10.84
C LEU A 49 -9.40 3.05 -9.71
N ILE A 50 -8.41 2.26 -9.29
CA ILE A 50 -8.59 1.30 -8.20
C ILE A 50 -8.71 1.99 -6.83
N ASN A 51 -8.06 3.14 -6.64
CA ASN A 51 -8.16 3.92 -5.41
C ASN A 51 -9.55 4.54 -5.21
N GLU A 52 -10.28 4.80 -6.31
CA GLU A 52 -11.67 5.26 -6.29
C GLU A 52 -12.65 4.17 -5.84
N VAL A 53 -12.31 2.89 -6.01
CA VAL A 53 -13.16 1.78 -5.55
C VAL A 53 -13.07 1.68 -4.02
N PRO A 54 -14.20 1.79 -3.29
CA PRO A 54 -14.19 1.72 -1.83
C PRO A 54 -13.82 0.31 -1.33
N PRO A 55 -13.21 0.17 -0.15
CA PRO A 55 -13.00 -1.13 0.46
C PRO A 55 -14.32 -1.89 0.67
N ILE A 56 -14.32 -3.17 0.32
CA ILE A 56 -15.43 -4.11 0.48
C ILE A 56 -15.44 -4.59 1.93
N LYS A 57 -16.55 -4.37 2.62
CA LYS A 57 -16.77 -4.89 3.96
C LYS A 57 -17.24 -6.34 3.89
N VAL A 58 -16.62 -7.21 4.69
CA VAL A 58 -17.01 -8.61 4.82
C VAL A 58 -17.04 -9.00 6.29
N GLU A 59 -17.91 -9.91 6.67
CA GLU A 59 -18.02 -10.39 8.06
C GLU A 59 -16.93 -11.41 8.41
N SER A 60 -16.47 -12.17 7.40
CA SER A 60 -15.50 -13.24 7.59
C SER A 60 -14.08 -12.72 7.83
N ARG A 61 -13.28 -13.50 8.56
CA ARG A 61 -11.84 -13.23 8.76
C ARG A 61 -10.99 -13.49 7.53
N ILE A 62 -11.49 -14.31 6.60
CA ILE A 62 -10.83 -14.67 5.35
C ILE A 62 -11.81 -14.41 4.21
N VAL A 63 -11.34 -13.77 3.16
CA VAL A 63 -12.09 -13.57 1.90
C VAL A 63 -11.39 -14.27 0.75
N ALA A 64 -12.17 -14.83 -0.17
CA ALA A 64 -11.69 -15.39 -1.43
C ALA A 64 -11.98 -14.38 -2.56
N CYS A 65 -10.92 -13.83 -3.16
CA CYS A 65 -11.04 -12.94 -4.31
C CYS A 65 -10.80 -13.73 -5.59
N GLU A 66 -11.80 -13.76 -6.47
CA GLU A 66 -11.74 -14.44 -7.78
C GLU A 66 -11.50 -13.46 -8.94
N GLY A 67 -11.65 -12.16 -8.72
CA GLY A 67 -11.43 -11.10 -9.71
C GLY A 67 -12.61 -10.79 -10.64
N ASP A 68 -13.50 -11.75 -10.90
CA ASP A 68 -14.74 -11.57 -11.68
C ASP A 68 -15.86 -12.46 -11.10
N THR A 69 -17.12 -12.24 -11.51
CA THR A 69 -18.23 -13.14 -11.14
C THR A 69 -18.08 -14.53 -11.78
N ASN A 70 -17.43 -14.59 -12.94
CA ASN A 70 -17.00 -15.84 -13.55
C ASN A 70 -15.54 -16.12 -13.19
N SER A 71 -15.32 -17.13 -12.36
CA SER A 71 -13.98 -17.51 -11.89
C SER A 71 -12.97 -17.81 -13.02
N ALA A 72 -13.44 -18.14 -14.24
CA ALA A 72 -12.58 -18.37 -15.39
C ALA A 72 -12.09 -17.09 -16.11
N LEU A 73 -12.75 -15.95 -15.88
CA LEU A 73 -12.38 -14.64 -16.47
C LEU A 73 -11.57 -13.77 -15.51
N GLY A 74 -11.48 -14.18 -14.25
CA GLY A 74 -10.72 -13.49 -13.22
C GLY A 74 -9.28 -13.96 -13.06
N HIS A 75 -8.71 -13.73 -11.88
CA HIS A 75 -7.36 -14.16 -11.52
C HIS A 75 -7.41 -15.44 -10.67
N PRO A 76 -6.29 -16.16 -10.47
CA PRO A 76 -6.25 -17.27 -9.53
C PRO A 76 -6.77 -16.85 -8.16
N ILE A 77 -7.57 -17.70 -7.52
CA ILE A 77 -8.21 -17.40 -6.25
C ILE A 77 -7.16 -16.99 -5.22
N GLU A 78 -7.34 -15.80 -4.64
CA GLU A 78 -6.52 -15.31 -3.53
C GLU A 78 -7.32 -15.32 -2.23
N PHE A 79 -6.84 -16.08 -1.24
CA PHE A 79 -7.36 -16.04 0.12
C PHE A 79 -6.63 -14.97 0.92
N ILE A 80 -7.38 -13.99 1.43
CA ILE A 80 -6.83 -12.79 2.09
C ILE A 80 -7.30 -12.78 3.54
N CYS A 81 -6.35 -12.62 4.47
CA CYS A 81 -6.62 -12.51 5.91
C CYS A 81 -6.95 -11.05 6.28
N LEU A 82 -7.99 -10.86 7.10
CA LEU A 82 -8.54 -9.56 7.50
C LEU A 82 -8.44 -9.31 9.01
N ASP A 83 -7.56 -10.03 9.71
CA ASP A 83 -7.34 -9.87 11.16
C ASP A 83 -6.69 -8.52 11.51
N LEU A 84 -6.15 -7.78 10.53
CA LEU A 84 -5.57 -6.45 10.72
C LEU A 84 -6.65 -5.36 10.56
N PRO A 85 -6.54 -4.23 11.29
CA PRO A 85 -7.51 -3.14 11.20
C PRO A 85 -7.44 -2.36 9.88
N GLU A 86 -6.35 -2.51 9.11
CA GLU A 86 -6.17 -1.84 7.82
C GLU A 86 -6.79 -2.65 6.67
N PRO A 87 -7.29 -2.00 5.61
CA PRO A 87 -7.81 -2.71 4.44
C PRO A 87 -6.73 -3.59 3.79
N ALA A 88 -7.00 -4.89 3.69
CA ALA A 88 -6.12 -5.83 3.00
C ALA A 88 -6.38 -5.78 1.48
N VAL A 89 -5.31 -5.80 0.69
CA VAL A 89 -5.37 -5.63 -0.77
C VAL A 89 -5.24 -6.99 -1.45
N CYS A 90 -6.11 -7.28 -2.41
CA CYS A 90 -5.90 -8.36 -3.37
C CYS A 90 -4.74 -7.99 -4.31
N LYS A 91 -3.72 -8.85 -4.38
CA LYS A 91 -2.48 -8.59 -5.14
C LYS A 91 -2.70 -8.55 -6.65
N TYR A 92 -3.79 -9.14 -7.13
CA TYR A 92 -4.09 -9.23 -8.55
C TYR A 92 -4.93 -8.05 -9.05
N CYS A 93 -6.14 -7.88 -8.50
CA CYS A 93 -7.07 -6.85 -8.96
C CYS A 93 -6.96 -5.52 -8.18
N GLY A 94 -6.28 -5.51 -7.02
CA GLY A 94 -6.14 -4.33 -6.18
C GLY A 94 -7.38 -3.99 -5.33
N LEU A 95 -8.43 -4.81 -5.37
CA LEU A 95 -9.58 -4.65 -4.49
C LEU A 95 -9.15 -4.70 -3.02
N ARG A 96 -9.81 -3.89 -2.21
CA ARG A 96 -9.53 -3.75 -0.78
C ARG A 96 -10.65 -4.40 0.01
N TYR A 97 -10.30 -5.15 1.04
CA TYR A 97 -11.24 -5.82 1.93
C TYR A 97 -11.00 -5.40 3.37
N VAL A 98 -12.07 -5.20 4.12
CA VAL A 98 -12.04 -4.90 5.56
C VAL A 98 -13.02 -5.81 6.28
N GLN A 99 -12.64 -6.28 7.47
CA GLN A 99 -13.56 -7.02 8.30
C GLN A 99 -14.54 -6.06 9.00
N ASP A 100 -15.84 -6.31 8.89
CA ASP A 100 -16.85 -5.53 9.65
C ASP A 100 -16.92 -6.07 11.07
N HIS A 101 -16.19 -5.43 11.98
CA HIS A 101 -16.20 -5.77 13.41
C HIS A 101 -17.44 -5.17 14.06
N HIS A 102 -18.53 -5.92 14.10
CA HIS A 102 -19.65 -5.63 14.99
C HIS A 102 -19.26 -6.07 16.42
N HIS A 103 -19.05 -5.09 17.30
CA HIS A 103 -18.96 -5.28 18.74
C HIS A 103 -20.35 -5.21 19.39
#